data_AF-A0A7V4SYE3-F1
#
_entry.id   AF-A0A7V4SYE3-F1
#
_cell.length_a   1.000
_cell.length_b   1.000
_cell.length_c   1.000
_cell.angle_alpha   90.00
_cell.angle_beta   90.00
_cell.angle_gamma   90.00
#
_symmetry.space_group_name_H-M   'P 1'
#
loop_
_entity.id
_entity.type
_entity.pdbx_description
1 polymer ?
#
loop_
_entity_poly.entity_id
_entity_poly.type
_entity_poly.pdbx_seq_one_letter_code
_entity_poly.pdbx_strand_id
1 'polypeptide(L)'
;MSYGRNRMFVVLVILVLVLSFSAVLVQSCGKKAGVGTIPEEQEEEVTNKLVNAWILLDEDQPSGANYNTPGSCYQTLISNEVYKSVDILFICFATTEPTGLTSVPTGDGSTYTIRIQDASNPHPGGLTNQDYMNYVIRDAHSVNPNIKIAMTLGWGDGTLISRIFSSSKYTTEENAARFADNLMYYLKCYNLDGFDIDWEWPLSTGTTVDQFRYLINAIGSRFSQEAQQTGKKYYLTISPATTDNLDAAAINRYVDFLNLQLYGGASRDEFINAGINPNLLAYGAKFESKSPWDPTPYQSAEAAYMEGKNYYTIFTNWRLNSGDFDYEQDQQKQLYNWVYYGHP
;
A
#
# COMPACT_ATOMS: atom_id res chain seq x y z
N MET A 1 -43.00 -58.16 49.52
CA MET A 1 -44.07 -59.17 49.37
C MET A 1 -44.66 -59.06 47.97
N SER A 2 -45.66 -59.87 47.61
CA SER A 2 -46.11 -60.14 46.23
C SER A 2 -46.99 -59.05 45.57
N TYR A 3 -47.29 -59.28 44.27
CA TYR A 3 -48.32 -58.73 43.35
C TYR A 3 -47.89 -57.61 42.39
N GLY A 4 -48.02 -57.74 41.06
CA GLY A 4 -48.37 -58.89 40.17
C GLY A 4 -48.06 -58.52 38.69
N ARG A 5 -47.57 -59.41 37.79
CA ARG A 5 -48.33 -60.35 36.90
C ARG A 5 -49.65 -59.73 36.36
N ASN A 6 -49.95 -59.62 35.05
CA ASN A 6 -49.71 -60.44 33.83
C ASN A 6 -49.99 -59.54 32.57
N ARG A 7 -49.67 -59.78 31.27
CA ARG A 7 -49.11 -60.82 30.33
C ARG A 7 -48.26 -60.07 29.25
N MET A 8 -47.45 -60.58 28.30
CA MET A 8 -46.97 -61.92 27.86
C MET A 8 -47.35 -62.35 26.39
N PHE A 9 -46.45 -62.08 25.42
CA PHE A 9 -46.34 -62.60 24.01
C PHE A 9 -47.44 -62.15 23.00
N VAL A 10 -47.27 -62.10 21.66
CA VAL A 10 -46.34 -62.70 20.65
C VAL A 10 -45.98 -61.56 19.63
N VAL A 11 -44.75 -61.22 19.21
CA VAL A 11 -43.72 -61.89 18.37
C VAL A 11 -44.23 -62.19 16.93
N LEU A 12 -43.53 -62.02 15.79
CA LEU A 12 -42.16 -61.55 15.39
C LEU A 12 -42.34 -60.22 14.56
N VAL A 13 -41.57 -59.60 13.63
CA VAL A 13 -40.35 -59.74 12.76
C VAL A 13 -39.81 -58.28 12.59
N ILE A 14 -38.57 -57.87 12.89
CA ILE A 14 -37.25 -58.06 12.22
C ILE A 14 -37.18 -57.34 10.83
N LEU A 15 -36.17 -56.53 10.45
CA LEU A 15 -34.79 -56.32 10.95
C LEU A 15 -34.37 -54.82 11.04
N VAL A 16 -33.37 -54.59 11.90
CA VAL A 16 -32.54 -53.41 12.15
C VAL A 16 -32.03 -52.64 10.91
N LEU A 17 -31.88 -51.31 11.04
CA LEU A 17 -30.85 -50.51 10.36
C LEU A 17 -30.03 -49.72 11.40
N VAL A 18 -28.71 -49.64 11.26
CA VAL A 18 -27.80 -49.02 12.25
C VAL A 18 -26.73 -48.15 11.57
N LEU A 19 -26.66 -46.90 12.03
CA LEU A 19 -25.54 -45.93 12.08
C LEU A 19 -24.63 -45.67 10.87
N SER A 20 -24.11 -44.43 10.90
CA SER A 20 -22.89 -43.91 10.25
C SER A 20 -22.91 -43.70 8.72
N PHE A 21 -22.50 -42.49 8.33
CA PHE A 21 -22.18 -42.13 6.95
C PHE A 21 -20.93 -41.25 6.94
N SER A 22 -19.80 -41.84 6.53
CA SER A 22 -18.55 -41.14 6.19
C SER A 22 -17.88 -41.93 5.06
N ALA A 23 -18.13 -41.56 3.80
CA ALA A 23 -17.49 -42.17 2.65
C ALA A 23 -17.45 -41.19 1.45
N VAL A 24 -16.39 -41.30 0.65
CA VAL A 24 -16.15 -40.57 -0.60
C VAL A 24 -16.14 -41.58 -1.75
N LEU A 25 -16.77 -41.28 -2.90
CA LEU A 25 -16.21 -41.50 -4.27
C LEU A 25 -17.19 -41.08 -5.41
N VAL A 26 -16.74 -40.13 -6.25
CA VAL A 26 -16.46 -40.25 -7.70
C VAL A 26 -17.48 -40.85 -8.71
N GLN A 27 -17.62 -40.15 -9.85
CA GLN A 27 -18.06 -40.56 -11.22
C GLN A 27 -19.55 -40.74 -11.59
N SER A 28 -20.08 -39.76 -12.35
CA SER A 28 -20.36 -39.84 -13.82
C SER A 28 -21.11 -38.55 -14.25
N CYS A 29 -21.37 -38.20 -15.53
CA CYS A 29 -21.13 -38.83 -16.82
C CYS A 29 -20.80 -37.76 -17.88
N GLY A 30 -20.05 -38.08 -18.94
CA GLY A 30 -19.62 -37.11 -19.95
C GLY A 30 -20.59 -36.89 -21.13
N LYS A 31 -20.46 -35.73 -21.79
CA LYS A 31 -20.89 -35.48 -23.18
C LYS A 31 -19.73 -34.88 -23.97
N LYS A 32 -19.58 -35.29 -25.24
CA LYS A 32 -18.65 -34.65 -26.17
C LYS A 32 -19.28 -33.38 -26.74
N ALA A 33 -18.58 -32.25 -26.68
CA ALA A 33 -18.78 -31.13 -27.58
C ALA A 33 -17.78 -31.24 -28.75
N GLY A 34 -18.10 -30.63 -29.89
CA GLY A 34 -17.23 -30.65 -31.08
C GLY A 34 -16.05 -29.68 -30.96
N VAL A 35 -15.04 -29.87 -31.80
CA VAL A 35 -13.95 -28.89 -31.98
C VAL A 35 -14.51 -27.69 -32.73
N GLY A 36 -14.95 -26.68 -32.00
CA GLY A 36 -15.06 -25.31 -32.51
C GLY A 36 -13.72 -24.60 -32.34
N THR A 37 -13.35 -23.77 -33.32
CA THR A 37 -12.25 -22.82 -33.14
C THR A 37 -12.61 -21.83 -32.05
N ILE A 38 -11.78 -21.74 -31.00
CA ILE A 38 -11.89 -20.71 -29.98
C ILE A 38 -11.74 -19.35 -30.69
N PRO A 39 -12.65 -18.39 -30.51
CA PRO A 39 -12.44 -17.02 -30.98
C PRO A 39 -11.16 -16.48 -30.36
N GLU A 40 -10.36 -15.77 -31.14
CA GLU A 40 -9.23 -15.01 -30.63
C GLU A 40 -9.78 -13.90 -29.74
N GLU A 41 -9.83 -14.13 -28.42
CA GLU A 41 -10.12 -13.08 -27.45
C GLU A 41 -9.02 -12.03 -27.62
N GLN A 42 -9.41 -10.85 -28.08
CA GLN A 42 -8.54 -9.70 -28.02
C GLN A 42 -8.28 -9.45 -26.55
N GLU A 43 -7.03 -9.58 -26.11
CA GLU A 43 -6.58 -9.07 -24.83
C GLU A 43 -6.81 -7.56 -24.87
N GLU A 44 -7.97 -7.13 -24.37
CA GLU A 44 -8.23 -5.72 -24.06
C GLU A 44 -7.19 -5.35 -23.01
N GLU A 45 -6.15 -4.62 -23.44
CA GLU A 45 -4.99 -4.31 -22.61
C GLU A 45 -5.47 -3.52 -21.39
N VAL A 46 -5.62 -4.23 -20.26
CA VAL A 46 -5.98 -3.65 -18.97
C VAL A 46 -4.79 -2.85 -18.48
N THR A 47 -4.60 -1.70 -19.11
CA THR A 47 -3.70 -0.65 -18.67
C THR A 47 -4.08 -0.33 -17.24
N ASN A 48 -3.24 -0.73 -16.29
CA ASN A 48 -3.42 -0.41 -14.88
C ASN A 48 -3.15 1.09 -14.71
N LYS A 49 -4.17 1.87 -15.08
CA LYS A 49 -4.31 3.27 -14.72
C LYS A 49 -4.52 3.33 -13.22
N LEU A 50 -3.75 4.19 -12.57
CA LEU A 50 -3.89 4.57 -11.17
C LEU A 50 -3.52 6.04 -11.09
N VAL A 51 -4.34 6.83 -10.40
CA VAL A 51 -4.01 8.22 -10.07
C VAL A 51 -3.97 8.34 -8.56
N ASN A 52 -2.75 8.44 -8.04
CA ASN A 52 -2.41 8.35 -6.63
C ASN A 52 -2.00 9.72 -6.09
N ALA A 53 -1.84 9.85 -4.77
CA ALA A 53 -1.23 11.04 -4.18
C ALA A 53 -0.70 10.82 -2.76
N TRP A 54 0.16 11.73 -2.30
CA TRP A 54 0.63 11.80 -0.92
C TRP A 54 -0.15 12.78 -0.05
N ILE A 55 -0.15 12.50 1.26
CA ILE A 55 -0.60 13.39 2.33
C ILE A 55 0.44 13.37 3.47
N LEU A 56 0.96 14.54 3.88
CA LEU A 56 1.91 14.64 5.01
C LEU A 56 1.17 15.07 6.27
N LEU A 57 1.21 14.28 7.34
CA LEU A 57 0.37 14.52 8.52
C LEU A 57 0.76 15.78 9.34
N ASP A 58 2.03 16.20 9.30
CA ASP A 58 2.52 17.39 10.01
C ASP A 58 2.08 18.76 9.39
N GLU A 59 1.18 18.77 8.39
CA GLU A 59 0.69 20.01 7.76
C GLU A 59 -0.70 20.46 8.23
N ASP A 60 -0.74 21.23 9.31
CA ASP A 60 -1.94 21.92 9.80
C ASP A 60 -2.22 23.22 9.03
N GLN A 61 -2.79 23.10 7.83
CA GLN A 61 -3.17 24.23 6.99
C GLN A 61 -4.68 24.55 7.03
N PRO A 62 -5.09 25.83 7.04
CA PRO A 62 -4.25 27.02 7.21
C PRO A 62 -3.68 27.11 8.64
N SER A 63 -2.51 27.73 8.80
CA SER A 63 -1.77 27.77 10.07
C SER A 63 -2.63 28.07 11.31
N GLY A 64 -2.63 27.15 12.28
CA GLY A 64 -3.44 27.20 13.50
C GLY A 64 -4.75 26.41 13.44
N ALA A 65 -5.10 25.86 12.27
CA ALA A 65 -6.12 24.84 12.12
C ALA A 65 -5.69 23.49 12.73
N ASN A 66 -6.58 22.50 12.65
CA ASN A 66 -6.27 21.09 12.84
C ASN A 66 -7.14 20.23 11.90
N TYR A 67 -7.00 18.91 11.97
CA TYR A 67 -7.79 17.95 11.17
C TYR A 67 -9.30 18.23 11.18
N ASN A 68 -9.85 18.68 12.30
CA ASN A 68 -11.30 18.89 12.49
C ASN A 68 -11.76 20.35 12.27
N THR A 69 -10.86 21.25 11.90
CA THR A 69 -11.19 22.66 11.66
C THR A 69 -11.90 22.79 10.30
N PRO A 70 -13.14 23.33 10.21
CA PRO A 70 -13.83 23.48 8.94
C PRO A 70 -13.03 24.34 7.96
N GLY A 71 -12.76 23.82 6.76
CA GLY A 71 -11.91 24.48 5.76
C GLY A 71 -10.41 24.33 6.00
N SER A 72 -9.97 23.42 6.88
CA SER A 72 -8.58 22.93 6.85
C SER A 72 -8.33 22.03 5.65
N CYS A 73 -7.07 21.89 5.26
CA CYS A 73 -6.63 21.00 4.17
C CYS A 73 -7.15 19.56 4.31
N TYR A 74 -7.38 19.08 5.54
CA TYR A 74 -7.97 17.78 5.83
C TYR A 74 -9.50 17.75 5.63
N GLN A 75 -10.22 18.79 6.06
CA GLN A 75 -11.66 18.86 5.88
C GLN A 75 -12.05 19.09 4.41
N THR A 76 -11.24 19.80 3.62
CA THR A 76 -11.51 20.01 2.19
C THR A 76 -11.39 18.72 1.37
N LEU A 77 -10.49 17.80 1.73
CA LEU A 77 -10.43 16.46 1.12
C LEU A 77 -11.76 15.71 1.23
N ILE A 78 -12.49 15.94 2.33
CA ILE A 78 -13.80 15.36 2.62
C ILE A 78 -14.90 16.15 1.92
N SER A 79 -15.00 17.48 2.15
CA SER A 79 -16.11 18.30 1.64
C SER A 79 -16.09 18.48 0.12
N ASN A 80 -14.91 18.45 -0.49
CA ASN A 80 -14.72 18.64 -1.93
C ASN A 80 -14.56 17.29 -2.68
N GLU A 81 -14.83 16.18 -1.96
CA GLU A 81 -14.80 14.78 -2.40
C GLU A 81 -13.49 14.29 -3.05
N VAL A 82 -12.35 14.88 -2.66
CA VAL A 82 -11.04 14.67 -3.32
C VAL A 82 -10.57 13.21 -3.27
N TYR A 83 -10.90 12.48 -2.20
CA TYR A 83 -10.58 11.05 -2.12
C TYR A 83 -11.21 10.19 -3.22
N LYS A 84 -12.24 10.67 -3.95
CA LYS A 84 -12.78 9.99 -5.15
C LYS A 84 -11.87 10.10 -6.37
N SER A 85 -10.92 11.04 -6.35
CA SER A 85 -9.88 11.22 -7.38
C SER A 85 -8.51 10.67 -6.95
N VAL A 86 -8.51 9.66 -6.07
CA VAL A 86 -7.31 8.99 -5.57
C VAL A 86 -7.57 7.48 -5.56
N ASP A 87 -6.74 6.71 -6.25
CA ASP A 87 -6.79 5.24 -6.23
C ASP A 87 -5.97 4.68 -5.07
N ILE A 88 -4.73 5.16 -4.90
CA ILE A 88 -3.86 4.85 -3.76
C ILE A 88 -3.48 6.16 -3.06
N LEU A 89 -3.80 6.26 -1.77
CA LEU A 89 -3.36 7.33 -0.89
C LEU A 89 -2.13 6.86 -0.11
N PHE A 90 -1.05 7.61 -0.23
CA PHE A 90 0.20 7.36 0.49
C PHE A 90 0.28 8.31 1.71
N ILE A 91 0.27 7.75 2.92
CA ILE A 91 0.41 8.53 4.16
C ILE A 91 1.89 8.70 4.49
N CYS A 92 2.34 9.96 4.50
CA CYS A 92 3.69 10.35 4.89
C CYS A 92 3.74 10.84 6.36
N PHE A 93 4.79 10.51 7.13
CA PHE A 93 5.85 9.53 6.88
C PHE A 93 5.82 8.43 7.94
N ALA A 94 6.27 7.24 7.60
CA ALA A 94 6.56 6.17 8.55
C ALA A 94 8.06 6.16 8.92
N THR A 95 8.36 5.62 10.10
CA THR A 95 9.73 5.39 10.59
C THR A 95 9.86 3.99 11.16
N THR A 96 11.06 3.39 11.09
CA THR A 96 11.35 2.05 11.60
C THR A 96 11.76 2.06 13.07
N GLU A 97 11.16 1.21 13.89
CA GLU A 97 11.45 1.06 15.32
C GLU A 97 11.71 -0.40 15.73
N PRO A 98 12.51 -0.64 16.79
CA PRO A 98 12.55 -1.95 17.43
C PRO A 98 11.18 -2.27 18.04
N THR A 99 10.70 -3.48 17.85
CA THR A 99 9.48 -3.97 18.48
C THR A 99 9.59 -3.97 20.01
N GLY A 100 8.57 -3.49 20.71
CA GLY A 100 8.53 -3.34 22.17
C GLY A 100 7.14 -3.61 22.73
N LEU A 101 6.87 -3.20 23.97
CA LEU A 101 5.57 -3.44 24.62
C LEU A 101 4.40 -2.62 24.06
N THR A 102 4.70 -1.59 23.26
CA THR A 102 3.73 -0.62 22.71
C THR A 102 3.75 -0.51 21.18
N SER A 103 4.64 -1.24 20.51
CA SER A 103 4.73 -1.25 19.04
C SER A 103 3.68 -2.17 18.43
N VAL A 104 3.52 -2.08 17.10
CA VAL A 104 2.60 -2.93 16.33
C VAL A 104 3.43 -3.74 15.30
N PRO A 105 3.60 -5.06 15.45
CA PRO A 105 3.26 -5.90 16.61
C PRO A 105 4.16 -5.61 17.82
N THR A 106 3.76 -6.12 18.99
CA THR A 106 4.56 -6.06 20.22
C THR A 106 5.74 -7.04 20.20
N GLY A 107 6.88 -6.68 20.80
CA GLY A 107 8.08 -7.54 20.85
C GLY A 107 9.06 -7.26 22.00
N ASP A 108 10.26 -7.87 21.92
CA ASP A 108 11.33 -7.86 22.93
C ASP A 108 12.55 -6.97 22.57
N GLY A 109 12.47 -6.20 21.49
CA GLY A 109 13.57 -5.43 20.91
C GLY A 109 14.46 -6.21 19.94
N SER A 110 14.17 -7.49 19.65
CA SER A 110 15.01 -8.31 18.74
C SER A 110 14.75 -8.11 17.25
N THR A 111 13.61 -7.53 16.88
CA THR A 111 13.17 -7.34 15.49
C THR A 111 12.56 -5.95 15.31
N TYR A 112 12.50 -5.47 14.07
CA TYR A 112 11.99 -4.13 13.73
C TYR A 112 10.58 -4.19 13.13
N THR A 113 9.81 -3.12 13.34
CA THR A 113 8.54 -2.83 12.66
C THR A 113 8.53 -1.36 12.20
N ILE A 114 7.42 -0.89 11.63
CA ILE A 114 7.18 0.53 11.37
C ILE A 114 6.21 1.13 12.39
N ARG A 115 6.24 2.46 12.51
CA ARG A 115 5.17 3.29 13.06
C ARG A 115 5.05 4.56 12.22
N ILE A 116 3.97 5.32 12.37
CA ILE A 116 3.93 6.71 11.89
C ILE A 116 5.09 7.49 12.54
N GLN A 117 5.80 8.30 11.75
CA GLN A 117 6.84 9.20 12.23
C GLN A 117 6.22 10.20 13.21
N ASP A 118 7.00 10.53 14.24
CA ASP A 118 6.65 11.54 15.24
C ASP A 118 5.20 11.39 15.75
N ALA A 119 4.81 10.14 16.01
CA ALA A 119 3.46 9.70 16.39
C ALA A 119 2.82 10.41 17.59
N SER A 120 3.60 11.19 18.34
CA SER A 120 3.18 11.97 19.51
C SER A 120 3.48 13.47 19.39
N ASN A 121 3.84 13.97 18.19
CA ASN A 121 3.88 15.41 17.93
C ASN A 121 2.49 16.02 18.17
N PRO A 122 2.39 17.16 18.88
CA PRO A 122 1.11 17.76 19.23
C PRO A 122 0.62 18.72 18.13
N HIS A 123 -0.49 18.38 17.50
CA HIS A 123 -1.26 19.30 16.66
C HIS A 123 -2.17 20.19 17.52
N PRO A 124 -2.68 21.33 17.00
CA PRO A 124 -3.60 22.18 17.72
C PRO A 124 -4.85 21.42 18.22
N GLY A 125 -5.22 21.64 19.48
CA GLY A 125 -6.27 20.89 20.17
C GLY A 125 -5.81 19.61 20.88
N GLY A 126 -4.51 19.26 20.81
CA GLY A 126 -3.95 18.10 21.52
C GLY A 126 -4.14 16.76 20.81
N LEU A 127 -4.32 16.80 19.50
CA LEU A 127 -4.30 15.63 18.61
C LEU A 127 -2.85 15.28 18.25
N THR A 128 -2.63 14.06 17.72
CA THR A 128 -1.31 13.56 17.32
C THR A 128 -1.28 13.04 15.88
N ASN A 129 -0.09 12.88 15.30
CA ASN A 129 0.09 12.20 14.00
C ASN A 129 -0.57 10.80 13.98
N GLN A 130 -0.61 10.10 15.13
CA GLN A 130 -1.33 8.83 15.26
C GLN A 130 -2.86 9.01 15.18
N ASP A 131 -3.43 10.07 15.75
CA ASP A 131 -4.86 10.41 15.57
C ASP A 131 -5.17 10.78 14.12
N TYR A 132 -4.31 11.59 13.50
CA TYR A 132 -4.45 12.03 12.11
C TYR A 132 -4.43 10.85 11.16
N MET A 133 -3.48 9.91 11.31
CA MET A 133 -3.44 8.67 10.53
C MET A 133 -4.76 7.89 10.64
N ASN A 134 -5.30 7.75 11.86
CA ASN A 134 -6.56 7.06 12.09
C ASN A 134 -7.77 7.80 11.48
N TYR A 135 -7.76 9.13 11.46
CA TYR A 135 -8.84 9.93 10.87
C TYR A 135 -8.77 9.93 9.33
N VAL A 136 -7.58 10.07 8.73
CA VAL A 136 -7.36 9.91 7.28
C VAL A 136 -7.87 8.53 6.83
N ILE A 137 -7.46 7.46 7.51
CA ILE A 137 -7.91 6.09 7.17
C ILE A 137 -9.43 5.96 7.26
N ARG A 138 -10.08 6.55 8.27
CA ARG A 138 -11.54 6.54 8.41
C ARG A 138 -12.24 7.30 7.28
N ASP A 139 -11.84 8.54 7.04
CA ASP A 139 -12.59 9.46 6.20
C ASP A 139 -12.32 9.25 4.70
N ALA A 140 -11.11 8.81 4.33
CA ALA A 140 -10.79 8.40 2.98
C ALA A 140 -11.69 7.23 2.52
N HIS A 141 -11.80 6.17 3.32
CA HIS A 141 -12.73 5.05 3.04
C HIS A 141 -14.21 5.46 3.08
N SER A 142 -14.57 6.48 3.88
CA SER A 142 -15.94 7.01 3.94
C SER A 142 -16.35 7.73 2.65
N VAL A 143 -15.43 8.50 2.06
CA VAL A 143 -15.65 9.28 0.82
C VAL A 143 -15.44 8.42 -0.44
N ASN A 144 -14.48 7.51 -0.42
CA ASN A 144 -14.19 6.55 -1.48
C ASN A 144 -13.94 5.14 -0.90
N PRO A 145 -14.98 4.29 -0.82
CA PRO A 145 -14.84 2.91 -0.34
C PRO A 145 -13.92 1.99 -1.17
N ASN A 146 -13.45 2.46 -2.34
CA ASN A 146 -12.52 1.73 -3.21
C ASN A 146 -11.08 2.29 -3.16
N ILE A 147 -10.79 3.30 -2.33
CA ILE A 147 -9.43 3.79 -2.12
C ILE A 147 -8.58 2.72 -1.44
N LYS A 148 -7.28 2.73 -1.71
CA LYS A 148 -6.29 1.88 -1.06
C LYS A 148 -5.35 2.79 -0.29
N ILE A 149 -4.90 2.41 0.90
CA ILE A 149 -4.08 3.27 1.75
C ILE A 149 -2.75 2.58 2.06
N ALA A 150 -1.65 3.23 1.70
CA ALA A 150 -0.28 2.75 1.92
C ALA A 150 0.49 3.70 2.85
N MET A 151 1.50 3.17 3.54
CA MET A 151 2.42 3.95 4.37
C MET A 151 3.75 4.15 3.64
N THR A 152 4.20 5.39 3.47
CA THR A 152 5.52 5.70 2.91
C THR A 152 6.55 5.81 4.03
N LEU A 153 7.59 4.95 4.01
CA LEU A 153 8.79 5.12 4.84
C LEU A 153 9.56 6.36 4.38
N GLY A 154 9.82 7.30 5.28
CA GLY A 154 10.53 8.54 4.95
C GLY A 154 12.02 8.36 4.69
N TRP A 155 12.62 9.31 3.97
CA TRP A 155 14.03 9.29 3.55
C TRP A 155 15.03 9.92 4.54
N GLY A 156 14.56 10.79 5.44
CA GLY A 156 15.39 11.75 6.20
C GLY A 156 16.41 11.16 7.19
N ASP A 157 16.38 9.86 7.44
CA ASP A 157 17.32 9.16 8.32
C ASP A 157 17.95 7.98 7.57
N GLY A 158 19.26 8.10 7.31
CA GLY A 158 20.04 7.12 6.53
C GLY A 158 20.12 5.72 7.17
N THR A 159 19.63 5.57 8.41
CA THR A 159 19.71 4.31 9.16
C THR A 159 18.38 3.58 9.30
N LEU A 160 17.30 4.03 8.64
CA LEU A 160 15.96 3.42 8.76
C LEU A 160 15.93 1.98 8.23
N ILE A 161 16.50 1.71 7.06
CA ILE A 161 16.58 0.33 6.55
C ILE A 161 17.76 -0.43 7.18
N SER A 162 18.94 0.19 7.28
CA SER A 162 20.12 -0.52 7.78
C SER A 162 20.02 -0.96 9.25
N ARG A 163 19.21 -0.29 10.09
CA ARG A 163 18.92 -0.75 11.47
C ARG A 163 18.11 -2.06 11.52
N ILE A 164 17.29 -2.37 10.51
CA ILE A 164 16.52 -3.63 10.46
C ILE A 164 17.45 -4.84 10.61
N PHE A 165 18.67 -4.72 10.09
CA PHE A 165 19.70 -5.76 10.07
C PHE A 165 20.67 -5.71 11.27
N SER A 166 20.42 -4.88 12.29
CA SER A 166 21.34 -4.71 13.43
C SER A 166 21.30 -5.85 14.45
N SER A 167 20.29 -6.74 14.38
CA SER A 167 20.10 -7.82 15.35
C SER A 167 21.00 -9.02 15.05
N SER A 168 22.10 -9.14 15.81
CA SER A 168 23.05 -10.25 15.74
C SER A 168 22.49 -11.60 16.25
N LYS A 169 21.21 -11.65 16.65
CA LYS A 169 20.46 -12.88 16.94
C LYS A 169 20.11 -13.67 15.67
N TYR A 170 20.13 -13.04 14.50
CA TYR A 170 19.54 -13.52 13.25
C TYR A 170 20.47 -13.28 12.04
N THR A 171 20.30 -14.03 10.96
CA THR A 171 20.96 -13.72 9.68
C THR A 171 20.37 -12.47 9.00
N THR A 172 21.01 -11.99 7.93
CA THR A 172 20.51 -10.87 7.12
C THR A 172 19.12 -11.17 6.54
N GLU A 173 18.94 -12.39 6.04
CA GLU A 173 17.69 -12.91 5.47
C GLU A 173 16.61 -13.06 6.54
N GLU A 174 16.97 -13.60 7.71
CA GLU A 174 16.03 -13.72 8.83
C GLU A 174 15.57 -12.36 9.37
N ASN A 175 16.47 -11.36 9.44
CA ASN A 175 16.11 -10.00 9.82
C ASN A 175 15.11 -9.37 8.84
N ALA A 176 15.37 -9.50 7.52
CA ALA A 176 14.44 -9.02 6.49
C ALA A 176 13.08 -9.75 6.53
N ALA A 177 13.07 -11.08 6.70
CA ALA A 177 11.85 -11.88 6.81
C ALA A 177 11.01 -11.48 8.04
N ARG A 178 11.66 -11.30 9.20
CA ARG A 178 10.98 -10.87 10.44
C ARG A 178 10.42 -9.46 10.33
N PHE A 179 11.12 -8.54 9.65
CA PHE A 179 10.56 -7.22 9.33
C PHE A 179 9.35 -7.32 8.40
N ALA A 180 9.40 -8.16 7.36
CA ALA A 180 8.28 -8.34 6.45
C ALA A 180 7.03 -8.92 7.14
N ASP A 181 7.20 -9.85 8.08
CA ASP A 181 6.10 -10.36 8.93
C ASP A 181 5.54 -9.27 9.86
N ASN A 182 6.41 -8.49 10.52
CA ASN A 182 6.00 -7.38 11.39
C ASN A 182 5.28 -6.27 10.61
N LEU A 183 5.78 -5.91 9.42
CA LEU A 183 5.15 -4.96 8.50
C LEU A 183 3.78 -5.47 8.07
N MET A 184 3.64 -6.73 7.65
CA MET A 184 2.35 -7.31 7.30
C MET A 184 1.36 -7.28 8.48
N TYR A 185 1.84 -7.52 9.71
CA TYR A 185 1.01 -7.35 10.91
C TYR A 185 0.58 -5.89 11.09
N TYR A 186 1.48 -4.90 10.93
CA TYR A 186 1.15 -3.48 11.00
C TYR A 186 0.08 -3.10 9.97
N LEU A 187 0.28 -3.47 8.70
CA LEU A 187 -0.67 -3.17 7.63
C LEU A 187 -2.06 -3.77 7.92
N LYS A 188 -2.11 -5.01 8.44
CA LYS A 188 -3.36 -5.66 8.83
C LYS A 188 -4.00 -5.03 10.08
N CYS A 189 -3.22 -4.51 11.01
CA CYS A 189 -3.70 -3.87 12.24
C CYS A 189 -4.42 -2.54 11.98
N TYR A 190 -3.94 -1.75 11.01
CA TYR A 190 -4.52 -0.44 10.66
C TYR A 190 -5.41 -0.47 9.40
N ASN A 191 -5.73 -1.66 8.87
CA ASN A 191 -6.43 -1.86 7.59
C ASN A 191 -5.83 -1.04 6.43
N LEU A 192 -4.53 -1.21 6.24
CA LEU A 192 -3.77 -0.66 5.12
C LEU A 192 -3.66 -1.70 3.99
N ASP A 193 -3.27 -1.23 2.81
CA ASP A 193 -3.21 -1.96 1.54
C ASP A 193 -1.81 -1.98 0.94
N GLY A 194 -0.82 -1.29 1.52
CA GLY A 194 0.53 -1.30 0.97
C GLY A 194 1.59 -0.60 1.80
N PHE A 195 2.81 -0.69 1.31
CA PHE A 195 4.00 -0.06 1.86
C PHE A 195 4.83 0.54 0.73
N ASP A 196 5.29 1.76 0.94
CA ASP A 196 6.08 2.54 0.01
C ASP A 196 7.41 2.95 0.67
N ILE A 197 8.46 3.14 -0.13
CA ILE A 197 9.78 3.54 0.36
C ILE A 197 10.22 4.78 -0.39
N ASP A 198 10.31 5.91 0.32
CA ASP A 198 10.83 7.15 -0.25
C ASP A 198 12.35 7.07 -0.35
N TRP A 199 12.87 6.96 -1.58
CA TRP A 199 14.25 6.54 -1.81
C TRP A 199 15.11 7.73 -2.27
N GLU A 200 15.35 8.62 -1.30
CA GLU A 200 16.24 9.77 -1.42
C GLU A 200 17.49 9.63 -0.52
N TRP A 201 18.42 10.57 -0.65
CA TRP A 201 19.53 10.72 0.28
C TRP A 201 19.03 11.36 1.59
N PRO A 202 19.40 10.87 2.79
CA PRO A 202 20.46 9.89 3.06
C PRO A 202 20.05 8.41 3.09
N LEU A 203 18.77 8.05 2.96
CA LEU A 203 18.34 6.63 3.03
C LEU A 203 18.99 5.76 1.95
N SER A 204 19.06 6.26 0.72
CA SER A 204 19.64 5.57 -0.44
C SER A 204 21.13 5.24 -0.25
N THR A 205 21.93 6.15 0.33
CA THR A 205 23.37 5.93 0.55
C THR A 205 23.71 5.31 1.91
N GLY A 206 22.82 5.40 2.90
CA GLY A 206 22.93 4.72 4.18
C GLY A 206 22.47 3.25 4.17
N THR A 207 21.89 2.80 3.05
CA THR A 207 21.44 1.43 2.81
C THR A 207 22.26 0.78 1.70
N THR A 208 22.74 -0.45 1.87
CA THR A 208 23.49 -1.14 0.80
C THR A 208 22.57 -1.83 -0.21
N VAL A 209 23.05 -2.06 -1.45
CA VAL A 209 22.35 -2.90 -2.46
C VAL A 209 21.89 -4.24 -1.87
N ASP A 210 22.72 -4.87 -1.04
CA ASP A 210 22.39 -6.13 -0.39
C ASP A 210 21.24 -5.97 0.60
N GLN A 211 21.26 -4.96 1.48
CA GLN A 211 20.18 -4.68 2.43
C GLN A 211 18.86 -4.37 1.69
N PHE A 212 18.91 -3.53 0.66
CA PHE A 212 17.78 -3.24 -0.21
C PHE A 212 17.23 -4.52 -0.86
N ARG A 213 18.11 -5.32 -1.50
CA ARG A 213 17.77 -6.59 -2.14
C ARG A 213 17.11 -7.57 -1.15
N TYR A 214 17.66 -7.77 0.05
CA TYR A 214 17.04 -8.66 1.05
C TYR A 214 15.69 -8.13 1.52
N LEU A 215 15.55 -6.81 1.74
CA LEU A 215 14.30 -6.20 2.20
C LEU A 215 13.18 -6.34 1.15
N ILE A 216 13.41 -5.90 -0.09
CA ILE A 216 12.40 -5.96 -1.17
C ILE A 216 11.99 -7.40 -1.47
N ASN A 217 12.94 -8.34 -1.53
CA ASN A 217 12.61 -9.76 -1.73
C ASN A 217 11.79 -10.34 -0.57
N ALA A 218 12.05 -9.94 0.68
CA ALA A 218 11.29 -10.41 1.84
C ALA A 218 9.86 -9.83 1.86
N ILE A 219 9.71 -8.51 1.69
CA ILE A 219 8.40 -7.85 1.70
C ILE A 219 7.54 -8.35 0.54
N GLY A 220 8.06 -8.34 -0.70
CA GLY A 220 7.30 -8.77 -1.87
C GLY A 220 6.90 -10.25 -1.83
N SER A 221 7.78 -11.12 -1.32
CA SER A 221 7.45 -12.53 -1.07
C SER A 221 6.33 -12.67 -0.03
N ARG A 222 6.41 -11.91 1.08
CA ARG A 222 5.43 -11.96 2.16
C ARG A 222 4.06 -11.39 1.75
N PHE A 223 4.03 -10.35 0.91
CA PHE A 223 2.82 -9.78 0.33
C PHE A 223 2.19 -10.75 -0.67
N SER A 224 3.00 -11.36 -1.56
CA SER A 224 2.55 -12.41 -2.48
C SER A 224 1.92 -13.59 -1.74
N GLN A 225 2.51 -14.00 -0.60
CA GLN A 225 1.98 -15.06 0.24
C GLN A 225 0.63 -14.69 0.89
N GLU A 226 0.48 -13.47 1.42
CA GLU A 226 -0.79 -13.02 2.00
C GLU A 226 -1.90 -12.96 0.93
N ALA A 227 -1.57 -12.47 -0.27
CA ALA A 227 -2.51 -12.41 -1.40
C ALA A 227 -2.96 -13.80 -1.85
N GLN A 228 -2.05 -14.77 -1.92
CA GLN A 228 -2.38 -16.17 -2.22
C GLN A 228 -3.26 -16.84 -1.15
N GLN A 229 -3.16 -16.41 0.11
CA GLN A 229 -3.93 -16.97 1.24
C GLN A 229 -5.29 -16.29 1.45
N THR A 230 -5.42 -15.00 1.13
CA THR A 230 -6.58 -14.17 1.50
C THR A 230 -7.35 -13.60 0.32
N GLY A 231 -6.74 -13.55 -0.88
CA GLY A 231 -7.26 -12.81 -2.03
C GLY A 231 -7.06 -11.28 -1.97
N LYS A 232 -6.64 -10.71 -0.84
CA LYS A 232 -6.31 -9.27 -0.75
C LYS A 232 -4.89 -9.03 -1.30
N LYS A 233 -4.79 -8.22 -2.36
CA LYS A 233 -3.51 -7.66 -2.81
C LYS A 233 -2.97 -6.69 -1.76
N TYR A 234 -1.66 -6.73 -1.55
CA TYR A 234 -0.91 -5.68 -0.89
C TYR A 234 0.09 -5.09 -1.88
N TYR A 235 0.20 -3.76 -1.92
CA TYR A 235 1.06 -3.03 -2.84
C TYR A 235 2.44 -2.78 -2.22
N LEU A 236 3.51 -3.06 -2.96
CA LEU A 236 4.88 -2.65 -2.63
C LEU A 236 5.35 -1.64 -3.67
N THR A 237 5.58 -0.39 -3.29
CA THR A 237 6.06 0.67 -4.19
C THR A 237 7.36 1.27 -3.67
N ILE A 238 8.03 2.04 -4.54
CA ILE A 238 9.23 2.81 -4.20
C ILE A 238 9.09 4.17 -4.87
N SER A 239 9.59 5.22 -4.23
CA SER A 239 9.48 6.60 -4.70
C SER A 239 10.88 7.21 -4.80
N PRO A 240 11.67 6.88 -5.86
CA PRO A 240 13.09 7.20 -5.86
C PRO A 240 13.44 8.56 -6.47
N ALA A 241 14.30 9.29 -5.77
CA ALA A 241 15.07 10.40 -6.34
C ALA A 241 16.36 9.94 -7.04
N THR A 242 16.84 8.72 -6.79
CA THR A 242 18.13 8.22 -7.31
C THR A 242 18.09 6.74 -7.67
N THR A 243 18.99 6.33 -8.56
CA THR A 243 19.29 4.92 -8.85
C THR A 243 20.28 4.30 -7.85
N ASP A 244 20.89 5.10 -6.96
CA ASP A 244 21.87 4.65 -5.97
C ASP A 244 21.35 3.47 -5.14
N ASN A 245 22.18 2.44 -4.99
CA ASN A 245 21.94 1.24 -4.19
C ASN A 245 20.63 0.45 -4.48
N LEU A 246 19.92 0.74 -5.57
CA LEU A 246 18.78 -0.08 -6.01
C LEU A 246 19.25 -1.44 -6.56
N ASP A 247 18.44 -2.48 -6.33
CA ASP A 247 18.58 -3.79 -6.97
C ASP A 247 17.44 -3.99 -7.99
N ALA A 248 17.74 -3.80 -9.28
CA ALA A 248 16.75 -3.89 -10.35
C ALA A 248 16.10 -5.29 -10.47
N ALA A 249 16.79 -6.36 -10.06
CA ALA A 249 16.25 -7.72 -10.12
C ALA A 249 15.21 -7.97 -9.01
N ALA A 250 15.41 -7.39 -7.83
CA ALA A 250 14.40 -7.37 -6.76
C ALA A 250 13.20 -6.48 -7.15
N ILE A 251 13.45 -5.29 -7.70
CA ILE A 251 12.42 -4.35 -8.18
C ILE A 251 11.52 -5.02 -9.22
N ASN A 252 12.11 -5.49 -10.33
CA ASN A 252 11.39 -6.06 -11.47
C ASN A 252 10.59 -7.34 -11.14
N ARG A 253 10.76 -7.89 -9.93
CA ARG A 253 10.11 -9.12 -9.46
C ARG A 253 8.98 -8.85 -8.46
N TYR A 254 9.05 -7.77 -7.68
CA TYR A 254 8.26 -7.61 -6.46
C TYR A 254 7.70 -6.21 -6.21
N VAL A 255 8.13 -5.19 -6.94
CA VAL A 255 7.64 -3.82 -6.79
C VAL A 255 6.56 -3.57 -7.85
N ASP A 256 5.41 -3.06 -7.43
CA ASP A 256 4.24 -2.82 -8.29
C ASP A 256 4.45 -1.65 -9.25
N PHE A 257 5.05 -0.56 -8.77
CA PHE A 257 5.49 0.58 -9.56
C PHE A 257 6.47 1.47 -8.77
N LEU A 258 7.21 2.30 -9.51
CA LEU A 258 8.13 3.32 -9.02
C LEU A 258 7.56 4.72 -9.28
N ASN A 259 7.28 5.49 -8.23
CA ASN A 259 6.87 6.89 -8.37
C ASN A 259 8.11 7.75 -8.67
N LEU A 260 8.35 8.14 -9.92
CA LEU A 260 9.54 8.90 -10.25
C LEU A 260 9.42 10.35 -9.77
N GLN A 261 10.36 10.81 -8.94
CA GLN A 261 10.40 12.19 -8.46
C GLN A 261 10.91 13.16 -9.55
N LEU A 262 10.13 13.37 -10.62
CA LEU A 262 10.52 14.14 -11.83
C LEU A 262 10.74 15.64 -11.58
N TYR A 263 10.55 16.11 -10.35
CA TYR A 263 10.73 17.48 -9.86
C TYR A 263 12.09 17.72 -9.16
N GLY A 264 12.98 16.73 -9.14
CA GLY A 264 14.35 16.89 -8.61
C GLY A 264 15.25 15.65 -8.68
N GLY A 265 14.68 14.46 -8.86
CA GLY A 265 15.39 13.19 -8.95
C GLY A 265 15.86 12.79 -10.36
N ALA A 266 16.36 11.56 -10.45
CA ALA A 266 16.85 10.95 -11.67
C ALA A 266 15.77 10.78 -12.76
N SER A 267 16.21 10.79 -14.02
CA SER A 267 15.33 10.69 -15.19
C SER A 267 14.85 9.26 -15.45
N ARG A 268 13.76 9.13 -16.23
CA ARG A 268 13.23 7.83 -16.71
C ARG A 268 14.31 6.95 -17.33
N ASP A 269 15.18 7.55 -18.15
CA ASP A 269 16.23 6.85 -18.87
C ASP A 269 17.32 6.33 -17.92
N GLU A 270 17.60 7.01 -16.80
CA GLU A 270 18.55 6.51 -15.79
C GLU A 270 18.02 5.25 -15.10
N PHE A 271 16.74 5.18 -14.75
CA PHE A 271 16.12 3.97 -14.20
C PHE A 271 16.08 2.82 -15.22
N ILE A 272 15.82 3.11 -16.50
CA ILE A 272 15.88 2.11 -17.59
C ILE A 272 17.31 1.60 -17.79
N ASN A 273 18.31 2.50 -17.79
CA ASN A 273 19.73 2.14 -17.89
C ASN A 273 20.26 1.37 -16.67
N ALA A 274 19.67 1.58 -15.48
CA ALA A 274 19.88 0.75 -14.29
C ALA A 274 19.22 -0.65 -14.40
N GLY A 275 18.49 -0.94 -15.47
CA GLY A 275 17.85 -2.23 -15.75
C GLY A 275 16.44 -2.39 -15.19
N ILE A 276 15.79 -1.31 -14.76
CA ILE A 276 14.40 -1.36 -14.27
C ILE A 276 13.44 -1.40 -15.46
N ASN A 277 12.41 -2.23 -15.34
CA ASN A 277 11.37 -2.40 -16.35
C ASN A 277 10.61 -1.06 -16.58
N PRO A 278 10.60 -0.50 -17.81
CA PRO A 278 9.94 0.76 -18.11
C PRO A 278 8.43 0.76 -17.85
N ASN A 279 7.79 -0.41 -17.75
CA ASN A 279 6.36 -0.55 -17.46
C ASN A 279 6.04 -0.43 -15.95
N LEU A 280 7.06 -0.45 -15.08
CA LEU A 280 6.89 -0.18 -13.65
C LEU A 280 7.03 1.30 -13.31
N LEU A 281 7.44 2.16 -14.25
CA LEU A 281 7.71 3.56 -13.97
C LEU A 281 6.38 4.35 -13.99
N ALA A 282 6.15 5.14 -12.94
CA ALA A 282 5.00 6.03 -12.76
C ALA A 282 5.44 7.52 -12.79
N TYR A 283 4.57 8.39 -13.27
CA TYR A 283 4.84 9.83 -13.39
C TYR A 283 4.59 10.52 -12.04
N GLY A 284 5.64 11.03 -11.38
CA GLY A 284 5.49 11.92 -10.23
C GLY A 284 5.16 13.33 -10.68
N ALA A 285 3.89 13.73 -10.50
CA ALA A 285 3.45 15.11 -10.67
C ALA A 285 3.73 15.90 -9.38
N LYS A 286 4.07 17.19 -9.52
CA LYS A 286 4.19 18.11 -8.37
C LYS A 286 3.19 19.25 -8.50
N PHE A 287 2.11 19.20 -7.73
CA PHE A 287 1.16 20.32 -7.63
C PHE A 287 1.49 21.26 -6.46
N GLU A 288 2.37 20.84 -5.53
CA GLU A 288 2.84 21.68 -4.42
C GLU A 288 3.52 22.97 -4.91
N SER A 289 3.06 24.11 -4.39
CA SER A 289 3.57 25.43 -4.74
C SER A 289 5.01 25.66 -4.25
N LYS A 290 5.69 26.68 -4.80
CA LYS A 290 7.11 26.93 -4.47
C LYS A 290 7.28 27.35 -3.02
N SER A 291 8.09 26.62 -2.26
CA SER A 291 8.48 26.99 -0.90
C SER A 291 9.93 27.53 -0.87
N PRO A 292 10.38 28.12 0.26
CA PRO A 292 11.79 28.48 0.44
C PRO A 292 12.73 27.26 0.47
N TRP A 293 12.19 26.05 0.66
CA TRP A 293 12.94 24.80 0.80
C TRP A 293 12.91 23.96 -0.49
N ASP A 294 11.83 24.07 -1.26
CA ASP A 294 11.68 23.49 -2.60
C ASP A 294 11.32 24.61 -3.61
N PRO A 295 12.31 25.07 -4.42
CA PRO A 295 12.12 26.10 -5.43
C PRO A 295 11.63 25.57 -6.79
N THR A 296 11.41 24.26 -6.95
CA THR A 296 10.96 23.65 -8.22
C THR A 296 9.54 24.13 -8.56
N PRO A 297 9.27 24.56 -9.81
CA PRO A 297 7.92 24.96 -10.24
C PRO A 297 6.87 23.90 -9.92
N TYR A 298 5.73 24.35 -9.40
CA TYR A 298 4.52 23.56 -9.44
C TYR A 298 4.05 23.40 -10.89
N GLN A 299 3.30 22.33 -11.11
CA GLN A 299 2.78 21.94 -12.41
C GLN A 299 1.25 22.08 -12.41
N SER A 300 0.64 22.29 -13.57
CA SER A 300 -0.79 22.01 -13.74
C SER A 300 -1.01 20.55 -14.07
N ALA A 301 -2.20 20.03 -13.76
CA ALA A 301 -2.60 18.69 -14.18
C ALA A 301 -2.58 18.52 -15.71
N GLU A 302 -2.75 19.60 -16.48
CA GLU A 302 -2.68 19.57 -17.94
C GLU A 302 -1.23 19.30 -18.39
N ALA A 303 -0.26 20.03 -17.83
CA ALA A 303 1.15 19.83 -18.14
C ALA A 303 1.62 18.44 -17.69
N ALA A 304 1.23 17.99 -16.49
CA ALA A 304 1.52 16.65 -15.98
C ALA A 304 0.99 15.56 -16.93
N TYR A 305 -0.29 15.62 -17.29
CA TYR A 305 -0.92 14.66 -18.20
C TYR A 305 -0.31 14.72 -19.60
N MET A 306 -0.12 15.90 -20.18
CA MET A 306 0.40 16.07 -21.54
C MET A 306 1.84 15.57 -21.70
N GLU A 307 2.68 15.72 -20.67
CA GLU A 307 4.04 15.17 -20.64
C GLU A 307 4.04 13.65 -20.39
N GLY A 308 3.26 13.17 -19.41
CA GLY A 308 3.30 11.78 -18.96
C GLY A 308 2.56 10.77 -19.86
N LYS A 309 1.43 11.16 -20.48
CA LYS A 309 0.46 10.21 -21.10
C LYS A 309 1.01 9.27 -22.18
N ASN A 310 2.15 9.60 -22.80
CA ASN A 310 2.77 8.79 -23.85
C ASN A 310 3.73 7.71 -23.28
N TYR A 311 4.05 7.76 -21.99
CA TYR A 311 5.11 6.94 -21.36
C TYR A 311 4.69 6.32 -20.02
N TYR A 312 3.59 6.78 -19.41
CA TYR A 312 3.14 6.39 -18.08
C TYR A 312 1.62 6.17 -18.06
N THR A 313 1.16 5.05 -17.49
CA THR A 313 -0.27 4.82 -17.17
C THR A 313 -0.62 5.21 -15.74
N ILE A 314 0.38 5.25 -14.86
CA ILE A 314 0.24 5.60 -13.45
C ILE A 314 0.81 7.00 -13.22
N PHE A 315 0.05 7.81 -12.49
CA PHE A 315 0.44 9.16 -12.08
C PHE A 315 0.28 9.28 -10.56
N THR A 316 1.22 9.92 -9.89
CA THR A 316 1.19 10.13 -8.43
C THR A 316 1.54 11.58 -8.13
N ASN A 317 0.68 12.28 -7.40
CA ASN A 317 0.89 13.69 -7.05
C ASN A 317 1.56 13.87 -5.68
N TRP A 318 2.66 14.61 -5.65
CA TRP A 318 3.17 15.29 -4.45
C TRP A 318 2.68 16.75 -4.44
N ARG A 319 1.69 17.13 -3.61
CA ARG A 319 0.92 16.36 -2.62
C ARG A 319 -0.50 16.98 -2.50
N LEU A 320 -1.29 16.63 -1.49
CA LEU A 320 -2.70 17.05 -1.36
C LEU A 320 -3.01 18.10 -0.28
N ASN A 321 -2.07 18.45 0.60
CA ASN A 321 -2.36 19.20 1.82
C ASN A 321 -1.31 20.26 2.24
N SER A 322 -0.51 20.76 1.29
CA SER A 322 0.49 21.79 1.57
C SER A 322 -0.13 23.19 1.73
N GLY A 323 0.71 24.24 1.77
CA GLY A 323 0.26 25.63 1.89
C GLY A 323 -0.62 26.15 0.74
N ASP A 324 -0.78 25.40 -0.35
CA ASP A 324 -1.64 25.73 -1.51
C ASP A 324 -2.64 24.58 -1.81
N PHE A 325 -3.15 23.93 -0.76
CA PHE A 325 -3.96 22.71 -0.84
C PHE A 325 -5.21 22.83 -1.72
N ASP A 326 -5.85 24.01 -1.81
CA ASP A 326 -7.01 24.22 -2.69
C ASP A 326 -6.61 24.02 -4.17
N TYR A 327 -5.44 24.52 -4.59
CA TYR A 327 -4.90 24.29 -5.93
C TYR A 327 -4.54 22.82 -6.15
N GLU A 328 -3.81 22.21 -5.20
CA GLU A 328 -3.40 20.81 -5.25
C GLU A 328 -4.59 19.85 -5.43
N GLN A 329 -5.66 20.06 -4.65
CA GLN A 329 -6.84 19.21 -4.64
C GLN A 329 -7.66 19.35 -5.93
N ASP A 330 -7.77 20.55 -6.51
CA ASP A 330 -8.42 20.73 -7.80
C ASP A 330 -7.54 20.28 -8.98
N GLN A 331 -6.20 20.35 -8.91
CA GLN A 331 -5.33 19.70 -9.89
C GLN A 331 -5.46 18.17 -9.82
N GLN A 332 -5.47 17.55 -8.63
CA GLN A 332 -5.69 16.11 -8.46
C GLN A 332 -6.96 15.63 -9.16
N LYS A 333 -8.06 16.35 -8.95
CA LYS A 333 -9.37 16.05 -9.55
C LYS A 333 -9.36 16.17 -11.09
N GLN A 334 -8.59 17.11 -11.64
CA GLN A 334 -8.42 17.24 -13.09
C GLN A 334 -7.54 16.13 -13.67
N LEU A 335 -6.42 15.81 -13.02
CA LEU A 335 -5.50 14.74 -13.42
C LEU A 335 -6.22 13.38 -13.46
N TYR A 336 -7.00 13.06 -12.42
CA TYR A 336 -7.79 11.83 -12.37
C TYR A 336 -8.73 11.71 -13.58
N ASN A 337 -9.49 12.77 -13.86
CA ASN A 337 -10.42 12.79 -14.99
C ASN A 337 -9.71 12.60 -16.34
N TRP A 338 -8.55 13.23 -16.55
CA TRP A 338 -7.81 13.11 -17.81
C TRP A 338 -7.11 11.77 -17.99
N VAL A 339 -6.58 11.16 -16.92
CA VAL A 339 -6.01 9.80 -17.01
C VAL A 339 -7.09 8.76 -17.30
N TYR A 340 -8.24 8.81 -16.62
CA TYR A 340 -9.31 7.84 -16.82
C TYR A 340 -10.10 8.05 -18.11
N TYR A 341 -10.58 9.27 -18.37
CA TYR A 341 -11.54 9.59 -19.43
C TYR A 341 -10.95 10.35 -20.63
N GLY A 342 -9.67 10.74 -20.57
CA GLY A 342 -8.97 11.50 -21.60
C GLY A 342 -9.11 13.01 -21.43
N HIS A 343 -8.17 13.75 -22.02
CA HIS A 343 -8.23 15.22 -22.14
C HIS A 343 -9.08 15.60 -23.36
N PRO A 344 -9.98 16.61 -23.26
CA PRO A 344 -10.78 17.11 -24.38
C PRO A 344 -9.96 17.85 -25.45
#